data_AF-A0A947IPV0-F1
#
_entry.id   AF-A0A947IPV0-F1
#
_cell.length_a   1.000
_cell.length_b   1.000
_cell.length_c   1.000
_cell.angle_alpha   90.00
_cell.angle_beta   90.00
_cell.angle_gamma   90.00
#
_symmetry.space_group_name_H-M   'P 1'
#
loop_
_entity.id
_entity.type
_entity.pdbx_description
1 polymer ?
#
loop_
_entity_poly.entity_id
_entity_poly.type
_entity_poly.pdbx_seq_one_letter_code
_entity_poly.pdbx_strand_id
1 'polypeptide(L)'
;DFVKAGAGAAILAAVWLFVAWGMTVPPKSENLVLYWQFGAWDAVTLRQEILSLPGTFDMTVLESEQLAYLRVSADFDTATLPDGVRLGS
;
A
#
# COMPACT_ATOMS: atom_id res chain seq x y z
N ASP A 1 -17.30 -1.76 -46.63
CA ASP A 1 -17.60 -1.32 -45.25
C ASP A 1 -16.61 -1.83 -44.19
N PHE A 2 -16.17 -3.11 -44.26
CA PHE A 2 -15.20 -3.71 -43.32
C PHE A 2 -13.85 -2.96 -43.14
N VAL A 3 -13.36 -2.26 -44.17
CA VAL A 3 -12.07 -1.54 -44.12
C VAL A 3 -12.10 -0.33 -43.17
N LYS A 4 -13.24 0.34 -43.01
CA LYS A 4 -13.38 1.49 -42.10
C LYS A 4 -13.40 1.07 -40.62
N ALA A 5 -14.02 -0.08 -40.32
CA ALA A 5 -14.08 -0.62 -38.97
C ALA A 5 -12.69 -1.00 -38.42
N GLY A 6 -11.83 -1.58 -39.27
CA GLY A 6 -10.44 -1.92 -38.90
C GLY A 6 -9.57 -0.69 -38.63
N ALA A 7 -9.74 0.38 -39.42
CA ALA A 7 -9.01 1.63 -39.23
C ALA A 7 -9.38 2.33 -37.90
N GLY A 8 -10.67 2.32 -37.53
CA GLY A 8 -11.12 2.85 -36.24
C GLY A 8 -10.56 2.08 -35.04
N ALA A 9 -10.50 0.74 -35.14
CA ALA A 9 -9.93 -0.10 -34.09
C ALA A 9 -8.41 0.12 -33.92
N ALA A 10 -7.67 0.30 -35.02
CA ALA A 10 -6.23 0.58 -34.98
C ALA A 10 -5.92 1.92 -34.31
N ILE A 11 -6.70 2.96 -34.61
CA ILE A 11 -6.56 4.28 -33.99
C ILE A 11 -6.87 4.20 -32.49
N LEU A 12 -7.95 3.51 -32.11
CA LEU A 12 -8.31 3.32 -30.71
C LEU A 12 -7.21 2.56 -29.93
N ALA A 13 -6.65 1.50 -30.53
CA ALA A 13 -5.55 0.75 -29.94
C ALA A 13 -4.29 1.61 -29.76
N ALA A 14 -3.95 2.46 -30.75
CA ALA A 14 -2.81 3.36 -30.67
C ALA A 14 -2.97 4.42 -29.57
N VAL A 15 -4.18 5.02 -29.46
CA VAL A 15 -4.51 5.97 -28.39
C VAL A 15 -4.46 5.30 -27.02
N TRP A 16 -5.02 4.10 -26.91
CA TRP A 16 -4.98 3.34 -25.66
C TRP A 16 -3.54 3.01 -25.23
N LEU A 17 -2.69 2.58 -26.17
CA LEU A 17 -1.28 2.27 -25.89
C LEU A 17 -0.50 3.53 -25.47
N PHE A 18 -0.77 4.67 -26.11
CA PHE A 18 -0.13 5.95 -25.77
C PHE A 18 -0.49 6.41 -24.36
N VAL A 19 -1.76 6.27 -23.96
CA VAL A 19 -2.20 6.60 -22.59
C VAL A 19 -1.59 5.63 -21.57
N ALA A 20 -1.56 4.33 -21.87
CA ALA A 20 -1.00 3.32 -20.99
C ALA A 20 0.52 3.48 -20.80
N TRP A 21 1.24 4.00 -21.80
CA TRP A 21 2.69 4.19 -21.75
C TRP A 21 3.15 5.15 -20.64
N GLY A 22 2.33 6.14 -20.29
CA GLY A 22 2.64 7.10 -19.23
C GLY A 22 2.32 6.59 -17.82
N MET A 23 1.67 5.44 -17.69
CA MET A 23 1.34 4.88 -16.38
C MET A 23 2.59 4.28 -15.75
N THR A 24 3.16 4.99 -14.79
CA THR A 24 4.19 4.42 -13.91
C THR A 24 3.52 3.38 -13.02
N VAL A 25 4.08 2.18 -12.96
CA VAL A 25 3.62 1.14 -12.03
C VAL A 25 3.66 1.74 -10.63
N PRO A 26 2.53 1.83 -9.91
CA PRO A 26 2.53 2.41 -8.59
C PRO A 26 3.56 1.66 -7.73
N PRO A 27 4.35 2.38 -6.92
CA PRO A 27 5.38 1.76 -6.09
C PRO A 27 4.74 0.60 -5.33
N LYS A 28 5.37 -0.57 -5.40
CA LYS A 28 4.86 -1.79 -4.77
C LYS A 28 4.69 -1.49 -3.28
N SER A 29 3.43 -1.50 -2.84
CA SER A 29 3.10 -1.38 -1.44
C SER A 29 2.85 -2.77 -0.88
N GLU A 30 3.49 -3.10 0.23
CA GLU A 30 3.24 -4.31 1.00
C GLU A 30 2.29 -3.99 2.15
N ASN A 31 1.46 -4.98 2.51
CA ASN A 31 0.52 -4.83 3.61
C ASN A 31 0.98 -5.78 4.73
N LEU A 32 1.48 -5.19 5.80
CA LEU A 32 1.94 -5.88 7.00
C LEU A 32 0.81 -5.91 8.02
N VAL A 33 0.68 -7.03 8.73
CA VAL A 33 -0.21 -7.12 9.89
C VAL A 33 0.64 -6.91 11.13
N LEU A 34 0.18 -6.06 12.04
CA LEU A 34 0.84 -5.74 13.29
C LEU A 34 -0.07 -6.12 14.45
N TYR A 35 0.53 -6.64 15.50
CA TYR A 35 -0.12 -7.01 16.76
C TYR A 35 0.62 -6.37 17.93
N TRP A 36 -0.10 -5.94 18.95
CA TRP A 36 0.49 -5.45 20.20
C TRP A 36 -0.32 -5.91 21.40
N GLN A 37 0.27 -5.82 22.60
CA GLN A 37 -0.38 -6.22 23.84
C GLN A 37 -1.28 -5.11 24.41
N PHE A 38 -2.33 -5.50 25.14
CA PHE A 38 -3.27 -4.56 25.78
C PHE A 38 -2.57 -3.74 26.86
N GLY A 39 -2.72 -2.41 26.75
CA GLY A 39 -2.07 -1.46 27.64
C GLY A 39 -0.59 -1.19 27.35
N ALA A 40 0.04 -1.90 26.41
CA ALA A 40 1.42 -1.60 25.99
C ALA A 40 1.48 -0.37 25.07
N TRP A 41 0.49 -0.25 24.18
CA TRP A 41 0.39 0.84 23.22
C TRP A 41 -1.04 1.35 23.12
N ASP A 42 -1.18 2.67 23.07
CA ASP A 42 -2.40 3.35 22.67
C ASP A 42 -2.47 3.39 21.13
N ALA A 43 -3.65 3.14 20.57
CA ALA A 43 -3.84 3.01 19.12
C ALA A 43 -3.51 4.30 18.35
N VAL A 44 -3.84 5.46 18.92
CA VAL A 44 -3.57 6.76 18.30
C VAL A 44 -2.07 7.04 18.33
N THR A 45 -1.44 6.80 19.47
CA THR A 45 0.00 7.00 19.66
C THR A 45 0.82 6.08 18.75
N LEU A 46 0.47 4.78 18.72
CA LEU A 46 1.10 3.79 17.85
C LEU A 46 0.99 4.18 16.37
N ARG A 47 -0.20 4.63 15.94
CA ARG A 47 -0.41 5.09 14.57
C ARG A 47 0.50 6.26 14.23
N GLN A 48 0.60 7.26 15.10
CA GLN A 48 1.47 8.41 14.84
C GLN A 48 2.94 8.02 14.74
N GLU A 49 3.40 7.15 15.63
CA GLU A 49 4.78 6.70 15.66
C GLU A 49 5.12 5.88 14.42
N ILE A 50 4.27 4.92 14.06
CA ILE A 50 4.48 4.12 12.86
C ILE A 50 4.38 4.95 11.58
N LEU A 51 3.40 5.86 11.46
CA LEU A 51 3.29 6.73 10.27
C LEU A 51 4.42 7.76 10.16
N SER A 52 5.21 7.95 11.22
CA SER A 52 6.43 8.76 11.18
C SER A 52 7.62 8.01 10.57
N LEU A 53 7.54 6.68 10.46
CA LEU A 53 8.61 5.86 9.90
C LEU A 53 8.69 6.03 8.37
N PRO A 54 9.91 6.10 7.82
CA PRO A 54 10.10 6.24 6.39
C PRO A 54 9.58 4.99 5.65
N GLY A 55 8.86 5.21 4.55
CA GLY A 55 8.30 4.11 3.76
C GLY A 55 6.95 3.62 4.25
N THR A 56 6.34 4.25 5.26
CA THR A 56 4.93 4.00 5.61
C THR A 56 3.99 4.85 4.75
N PHE A 57 2.86 4.27 4.35
CA PHE A 57 1.86 4.95 3.53
C PHE A 57 0.57 5.22 4.31
N ASP A 58 0.02 4.17 4.90
CA ASP A 58 -1.21 4.26 5.68
C ASP A 58 -1.26 3.13 6.70
N MET A 59 -2.04 3.32 7.76
CA MET A 59 -2.23 2.33 8.80
C MET A 59 -3.71 2.28 9.16
N THR A 60 -4.30 1.09 9.19
CA THR A 60 -5.68 0.86 9.64
C THR A 60 -5.64 0.07 10.94
N VAL A 61 -6.13 0.66 12.02
CA VAL A 61 -6.10 0.07 13.37
C VAL A 61 -7.46 -0.53 13.71
N LEU A 62 -7.44 -1.79 14.17
CA LEU A 62 -8.57 -2.51 14.74
C LEU A 62 -8.34 -2.64 16.24
N GLU A 63 -8.82 -1.65 17.00
CA GLU A 63 -8.62 -1.56 18.46
C GLU A 63 -9.23 -2.75 19.22
N SER A 64 -10.35 -3.28 18.73
CA SER A 64 -11.02 -4.44 19.34
C SER A 64 -10.19 -5.70 19.34
N GLU A 65 -9.23 -5.82 18.41
CA GLU A 65 -8.40 -7.01 18.20
C GLU A 65 -6.91 -6.74 18.42
N GLN A 66 -6.54 -5.51 18.78
CA GLN A 66 -5.15 -5.08 18.93
C GLN A 66 -4.28 -5.36 17.70
N LEU A 67 -4.91 -5.14 16.55
CA LEU A 67 -4.38 -5.48 15.25
C LEU A 67 -4.33 -4.22 14.42
N ALA A 68 -3.28 -4.05 13.62
CA ALA A 68 -3.22 -3.00 12.61
C ALA A 68 -2.75 -3.55 11.27
N TYR A 69 -3.40 -3.11 10.21
CA TYR A 69 -2.90 -3.28 8.84
C TYR A 69 -2.06 -2.07 8.50
N LEU A 70 -0.75 -2.28 8.37
CA LEU A 70 0.19 -1.26 7.96
C LEU A 70 0.53 -1.44 6.49
N ARG A 71 0.31 -0.40 5.70
CA ARG A 71 0.73 -0.33 4.31
C ARG A 71 2.07 0.35 4.23
N VAL A 72 3.07 -0.34 3.69
CA VAL A 72 4.45 0.12 3.58
C VAL A 72 4.99 -0.02 2.17
N SER A 73 6.12 0.62 1.87
CA SER A 73 6.90 0.40 0.65
C SER A 73 7.65 -0.93 0.72
N ALA A 74 7.96 -1.50 -0.44
CA ALA A 74 8.75 -2.72 -0.54
C ALA A 74 10.14 -2.64 0.13
N ASP A 75 10.71 -1.44 0.28
CA ASP A 75 12.00 -1.21 0.95
C ASP A 75 11.85 -0.86 2.45
N PHE A 76 10.67 -1.09 3.04
CA PHE A 76 10.42 -0.77 4.45
C PHE A 76 11.23 -1.67 5.38
N ASP A 77 11.97 -1.05 6.28
CA ASP A 77 12.76 -1.76 7.27
C ASP A 77 11.90 -2.14 8.48
N THR A 78 11.56 -3.42 8.57
CA THR A 78 10.78 -3.97 9.69
C THR A 78 11.50 -3.92 11.03
N ALA A 79 12.83 -3.74 11.05
CA ALA A 79 13.59 -3.56 12.28
C ALA A 79 13.36 -2.17 12.92
N THR A 80 12.76 -1.22 12.19
CA THR A 80 12.41 0.11 12.71
C THR A 80 11.11 0.13 13.50
N LEU A 81 10.41 -1.01 13.59
CA LEU A 81 9.18 -1.12 14.36
C LEU A 81 9.45 -0.92 15.87
N PRO A 82 8.56 -0.20 16.58
CA PRO A 82 8.73 0.05 17.99
C PRO A 82 8.59 -1.23 18.83
N ASP A 83 9.29 -1.25 19.95
CA ASP A 83 9.29 -2.39 20.87
C ASP A 83 7.88 -2.77 21.33
N GLY A 84 7.61 -4.08 21.39
CA GLY A 84 6.30 -4.60 21.78
C GLY A 84 5.28 -4.74 20.65
N VAL A 85 5.61 -4.27 19.44
CA VAL A 85 4.86 -4.58 18.21
C VAL A 85 5.41 -5.85 17.58
N ARG A 86 4.52 -6.74 17.16
CA ARG A 86 4.87 -8.00 16.48
C ARG A 86 4.22 -8.04 15.10
N LEU A 87 4.98 -8.53 14.12
CA LEU A 87 4.44 -8.81 12.80
C LEU A 87 3.58 -10.08 12.83
N GLY A 88 2.45 -10.03 12.13
CA GLY A 88 1.69 -11.21 11.76
C GLY A 88 2.47 -12.03 10.75
N SER A 89 2.72 -13.29 11.09
CA SER A 89 3.28 -14.31 10.19
C SER A 89 2.27 -14.77 9.15
#